data_AF-A0A074M982-F1
#
_entry.id   AF-A0A074M982-F1
#
_cell.length_a   1.000
_cell.length_b   1.000
_cell.length_c   1.000
_cell.angle_alpha   90.00
_cell.angle_beta   90.00
_cell.angle_gamma   90.00
#
_symmetry.space_group_name_H-M   'P 1'
#
loop_
_entity.id
_entity.type
_entity.pdbx_description
1 polymer ?
#
loop_
_entity_poly.entity_id
_entity_poly.type
_entity_poly.pdbx_seq_one_letter_code
_entity_poly.pdbx_strand_id
1 'polypeptide(L)'
;MGQYGAFGWFCVALFTFFISAAALALLSRTRLWRVEAKVREKLSGESSPFDPMAKEYHNKRLFISDLAPAGRKFVIGKTFHNCEIIGPGTIKLLTRSDANKPWPVVTNNVMFFTDCIETDPTANSESAIFFPDCSFHGCHFFNLTLMFDERTDGVGWNWITRDYRQLSLPQIDHSEDETET
;
A
#
# COMPACT_ATOMS: atom_id res chain seq x y z
N MET A 1 32.99 48.82 46.52
CA MET A 1 33.38 47.74 45.59
C MET A 1 32.17 46.82 45.42
N GLY A 2 31.49 46.82 44.27
CA GLY A 2 30.31 45.95 44.08
C GLY A 2 29.39 46.27 42.90
N GLN A 3 29.57 47.40 42.22
CA GLN A 3 28.62 47.87 41.21
C GLN A 3 28.65 47.09 39.88
N TYR A 4 29.71 46.33 39.61
CA TYR A 4 29.83 45.51 38.39
C TYR A 4 29.24 44.09 38.52
N GLY A 5 28.80 43.68 39.71
CA GLY A 5 28.28 42.32 39.94
C GLY A 5 26.97 42.04 39.18
N ALA A 6 26.06 43.00 39.12
CA ALA A 6 24.76 42.82 38.48
C ALA A 6 24.85 42.63 36.95
N PHE A 7 25.78 43.35 36.29
CA PHE A 7 26.00 43.22 34.85
C PHE A 7 26.55 41.85 34.48
N GLY A 8 27.46 41.29 35.30
CA GLY A 8 28.02 39.95 35.09
C GLY A 8 26.94 38.86 35.10
N TRP A 9 26.02 38.89 36.06
CA TRP A 9 24.90 37.93 36.14
C TRP A 9 23.98 38.01 34.92
N PHE A 10 23.71 39.21 34.41
CA PHE A 10 22.92 39.39 33.20
C PHE A 10 23.61 38.79 31.97
N CYS A 11 24.91 39.02 31.80
CA CYS A 11 25.67 38.43 30.70
C CYS A 11 25.67 36.89 30.77
N VAL A 12 25.85 36.30 31.96
CA VAL A 12 25.80 34.84 32.13
C VAL A 12 24.40 34.30 31.79
N ALA A 13 23.33 34.94 32.29
CA ALA A 13 21.96 34.53 31.98
C ALA A 13 21.68 34.58 30.47
N LEU A 14 22.08 35.66 29.80
CA LEU A 14 21.91 35.80 28.35
C LEU A 14 22.69 34.72 27.59
N PHE A 15 23.94 34.46 27.97
CA PHE A 15 24.78 33.46 27.31
C PHE A 15 24.23 32.03 27.49
N THR A 16 23.77 31.69 28.70
CA THR A 16 23.13 30.38 28.97
C THR A 16 21.84 30.21 28.19
N PHE A 17 21.05 31.28 28.01
CA PHE A 17 19.87 31.27 27.16
C PHE A 17 20.22 31.01 25.70
N PHE A 18 21.23 31.70 25.15
CA PHE A 18 21.67 31.47 23.77
C PHE A 18 22.20 30.05 23.53
N ILE A 19 22.99 29.52 24.46
CA ILE A 19 23.52 28.14 24.34
C ILE A 19 22.39 27.12 24.39
N SER A 20 21.44 27.27 25.32
CA SER A 20 20.31 26.34 25.44
C SER A 20 19.39 26.39 24.21
N ALA A 21 19.10 27.57 23.68
CA ALA A 21 18.34 27.74 22.45
C ALA A 21 19.05 27.11 21.23
N ALA A 22 20.36 27.33 21.09
CA ALA A 22 21.15 26.72 20.02
C ALA A 22 21.19 25.18 20.12
N ALA A 23 21.34 24.64 21.33
CA ALA A 23 21.32 23.21 21.57
C ALA A 23 19.97 22.57 21.18
N LEU A 24 18.86 23.21 21.56
CA LEU A 24 17.52 22.75 21.18
C LEU A 24 17.29 22.80 19.66
N ALA A 25 17.77 23.85 18.99
CA ALA A 25 17.68 23.98 17.54
C ALA A 25 18.51 22.90 16.80
N LEU A 26 19.69 22.56 17.30
CA LEU A 26 20.50 21.47 16.75
C LEU A 26 19.84 20.10 16.99
N LEU A 27 19.26 19.88 18.17
CA LEU A 27 18.54 18.64 18.48
C LEU A 27 17.30 18.46 17.60
N SER A 28 16.53 19.52 17.34
CA SER A 28 15.36 19.44 16.45
C SER A 28 15.78 19.15 15.00
N ARG A 29 16.84 19.81 14.52
CA ARG A 29 17.36 19.62 13.16
C ARG A 29 17.93 18.22 12.93
N THR A 30 18.68 17.68 13.89
CA THR A 30 19.23 16.31 13.80
C THR A 30 18.15 15.25 13.81
N ARG A 31 17.05 15.44 14.57
CA ARG A 31 15.90 14.53 14.53
C ARG A 31 15.26 14.51 13.14
N LEU A 32 15.07 15.67 12.54
CA LEU A 32 14.45 15.79 11.22
C LEU A 32 15.30 15.10 10.13
N TRP A 33 16.61 15.35 10.13
CA TRP A 33 17.54 14.69 9.21
C TRP A 33 17.59 13.17 9.36
N ARG A 34 17.48 12.64 10.59
CA ARG A 34 17.42 11.18 10.78
C ARG A 34 16.17 10.56 10.20
N VAL A 35 15.02 11.25 10.31
CA VAL A 35 13.76 10.77 9.73
C VAL A 35 13.86 10.79 8.20
N GLU A 36 14.34 11.90 7.63
CA GLU A 36 14.54 12.01 6.18
C GLU A 36 15.53 10.97 5.65
N ALA A 37 16.66 10.76 6.34
CA ALA A 37 17.65 9.77 5.95
C ALA A 37 17.07 8.35 5.96
N LYS A 38 16.28 7.99 6.99
CA LYS A 38 15.64 6.67 7.08
C LYS A 38 14.57 6.46 6.01
N VAL A 39 13.85 7.51 5.63
CA VAL A 39 12.89 7.46 4.51
C VAL A 39 13.66 7.30 3.19
N ARG A 40 14.73 8.07 3.00
CA ARG A 40 15.56 8.00 1.79
C ARG A 40 16.26 6.66 1.64
N GLU A 41 16.77 6.10 2.73
CA GLU A 41 17.39 4.77 2.77
C GLU A 41 16.38 3.67 2.42
N LYS A 42 15.15 3.75 2.93
CA LYS A 42 14.07 2.85 2.51
C LYS A 42 13.74 2.97 1.03
N LEU A 43 13.82 4.17 0.47
CA LEU A 43 13.59 4.40 -0.95
C LEU A 43 14.79 3.97 -1.82
N SER A 44 16.01 4.00 -1.30
CA SER A 44 17.25 3.71 -2.04
C SER A 44 17.82 2.30 -1.84
N GLY A 45 17.37 1.57 -0.82
CA GLY A 45 18.06 0.37 -0.33
C GLY A 45 17.98 -0.86 -1.24
N GLU A 46 16.82 -1.16 -1.85
CA GLU A 46 16.62 -2.40 -2.60
C GLU A 46 15.62 -2.27 -3.77
N SER A 47 15.15 -1.06 -4.07
CA SER A 47 14.22 -0.88 -5.19
C SER A 47 15.01 -0.92 -6.50
N SER A 48 14.67 -1.88 -7.37
CA SER A 48 15.11 -1.86 -8.77
C SER A 48 14.77 -0.46 -9.33
N PRO A 49 15.59 0.15 -10.21
CA PRO A 49 15.29 1.44 -10.82
C PRO A 49 13.88 1.40 -11.43
N PHE A 50 12.96 2.03 -10.72
CA PHE A 50 11.54 2.05 -10.99
C PHE A 50 11.19 3.47 -11.43
N ASP A 51 10.74 3.60 -12.68
CA ASP A 51 10.20 4.86 -13.18
C ASP A 51 8.69 4.88 -12.93
N PRO A 52 8.19 5.66 -11.96
CA PRO A 52 6.75 5.72 -11.65
C PRO A 52 5.90 6.25 -12.82
N MET A 53 6.52 6.97 -13.76
CA MET A 53 5.83 7.54 -14.91
C MET A 53 5.69 6.54 -16.06
N ALA A 54 6.44 5.43 -16.06
CA ALA A 54 6.34 4.41 -17.09
C ALA A 54 4.91 3.85 -17.18
N LYS A 55 4.38 3.72 -18.39
CA LYS A 55 3.03 3.16 -18.64
C LYS A 55 3.02 1.64 -18.55
N GLU A 56 4.13 1.02 -18.92
CA GLU A 56 4.28 -0.42 -18.98
C GLU A 56 5.48 -0.87 -18.16
N TYR A 57 5.31 -1.98 -17.46
CA TYR A 57 6.36 -2.63 -16.69
C TYR A 57 6.54 -4.06 -17.19
N HIS A 58 7.78 -4.43 -17.49
CA HIS A 58 8.12 -5.73 -18.08
C HIS A 58 9.18 -6.42 -17.23
N ASN A 59 8.90 -7.65 -16.75
CA ASN A 59 9.83 -8.48 -15.97
C ASN A 59 10.45 -7.73 -14.78
N LYS A 60 9.64 -6.94 -14.07
CA LYS A 60 10.07 -6.14 -12.92
C LYS A 60 9.57 -6.74 -11.62
N ARG A 61 10.44 -6.69 -10.61
CA ARG A 61 10.07 -6.89 -9.21
C ARG A 61 9.67 -5.55 -8.61
N LEU A 62 8.42 -5.45 -8.19
CA LEU A 62 7.77 -4.22 -7.77
C LEU A 62 7.21 -4.41 -6.36
N PHE A 63 7.74 -3.64 -5.41
CA PHE A 63 7.19 -3.60 -4.07
C PHE A 63 5.99 -2.65 -4.03
N ILE A 64 4.93 -3.05 -3.34
CA ILE A 64 3.74 -2.22 -3.18
C ILE A 64 4.07 -0.84 -2.58
N SER A 65 5.04 -0.77 -1.67
CA SER A 65 5.52 0.48 -1.08
C SER A 65 6.07 1.47 -2.10
N ASP A 66 6.62 0.96 -3.21
CA ASP A 66 7.28 1.77 -4.23
C ASP A 66 6.28 2.23 -5.29
N LEU A 67 5.28 1.40 -5.58
CA LEU A 67 4.18 1.73 -6.49
C LEU A 67 3.28 2.83 -5.95
N ALA A 68 3.04 2.83 -4.64
CA ALA A 68 2.11 3.72 -3.97
C ALA A 68 2.76 4.33 -2.72
N PRO A 69 3.57 5.39 -2.87
CA PRO A 69 4.19 6.06 -1.73
C PRO A 69 3.12 6.60 -0.78
N ALA A 70 3.45 6.64 0.52
CA ALA A 70 2.54 7.03 1.58
C ALA A 70 1.75 8.31 1.23
N GLY A 71 0.42 8.20 1.20
CA GLY A 71 -0.50 9.28 0.82
C GLY A 71 -1.08 9.19 -0.60
N ARG A 72 -0.49 8.38 -1.49
CA ARG A 72 -1.09 8.04 -2.79
C ARG A 72 -1.65 6.63 -2.76
N LYS A 73 -2.98 6.52 -2.87
CA LYS A 73 -3.68 5.23 -2.88
C LYS A 73 -4.03 4.73 -4.28
N PHE A 74 -3.69 5.46 -5.35
CA PHE A 74 -4.13 5.14 -6.71
C PHE A 74 -2.95 4.98 -7.66
N VAL A 75 -2.90 3.85 -8.36
CA VAL A 75 -2.01 3.58 -9.49
C VAL A 75 -2.88 3.40 -10.72
N ILE A 76 -2.84 4.34 -11.66
CA ILE A 76 -3.86 4.43 -12.73
C ILE A 76 -3.27 4.09 -14.09
N GLY A 77 -3.97 3.26 -14.86
CA GLY A 77 -3.75 3.07 -16.30
C GLY A 77 -2.38 2.48 -16.64
N LYS A 78 -1.89 1.55 -15.83
CA LYS A 78 -0.59 0.89 -16.01
C LYS A 78 -0.77 -0.55 -16.48
N THR A 79 0.17 -1.03 -17.28
CA THR A 79 0.17 -2.42 -17.74
C THR A 79 1.40 -3.15 -17.20
N PHE A 80 1.19 -4.29 -16.56
CA PHE A 80 2.24 -5.12 -15.97
C PHE A 80 2.35 -6.43 -16.74
N HIS A 81 3.55 -6.74 -17.22
CA HIS A 81 3.87 -7.94 -17.98
C HIS A 81 4.96 -8.74 -17.27
N ASN A 82 4.63 -9.96 -16.85
CA ASN A 82 5.54 -10.89 -16.17
C ASN A 82 6.24 -10.26 -14.95
N CYS A 83 5.54 -9.39 -14.21
CA CYS A 83 6.09 -8.70 -13.06
C CYS A 83 5.85 -9.48 -11.76
N GLU A 84 6.72 -9.28 -10.78
CA GLU A 84 6.50 -9.76 -9.41
C GLU A 84 6.01 -8.60 -8.56
N ILE A 85 4.78 -8.68 -8.06
CA ILE A 85 4.18 -7.68 -7.17
C ILE A 85 4.28 -8.19 -5.73
N ILE A 86 5.00 -7.47 -4.89
CA ILE A 86 5.41 -7.96 -3.57
C ILE A 86 4.90 -7.03 -2.47
N GLY A 87 4.21 -7.64 -1.50
CA GLY A 87 3.72 -6.97 -0.30
C GLY A 87 4.75 -6.84 0.82
N PRO A 88 4.31 -6.55 2.06
CA PRO A 88 2.93 -6.64 2.54
C PRO A 88 2.04 -5.49 2.08
N GLY A 89 0.75 -5.75 1.90
CA GLY A 89 -0.24 -4.71 1.61
C GLY A 89 -1.57 -5.25 1.11
N THR A 90 -2.58 -4.40 1.14
CA THR A 90 -3.90 -4.67 0.56
C THR A 90 -4.05 -3.89 -0.73
N ILE A 91 -4.40 -4.57 -1.82
CA ILE A 91 -4.59 -3.94 -3.12
C ILE A 91 -5.96 -4.26 -3.69
N LYS A 92 -6.61 -3.27 -4.30
CA LYS A 92 -7.89 -3.43 -4.99
C LYS A 92 -7.66 -3.43 -6.49
N LEU A 93 -7.91 -4.58 -7.11
CA LEU A 93 -7.68 -4.82 -8.53
C LEU A 93 -8.99 -4.68 -9.32
N LEU A 94 -8.88 -4.69 -10.66
CA LEU A 94 -10.02 -4.71 -11.58
C LEU A 94 -10.99 -3.54 -11.41
N THR A 95 -10.48 -2.41 -10.91
CA THR A 95 -11.25 -1.17 -10.80
C THR A 95 -11.17 -0.38 -12.08
N ARG A 96 -12.23 0.38 -12.39
CA ARG A 96 -12.31 1.27 -13.55
C ARG A 96 -12.39 2.71 -13.07
N SER A 97 -11.66 3.63 -13.70
CA SER A 97 -11.78 5.04 -13.33
C SER A 97 -13.08 5.67 -13.84
N ASP A 98 -13.66 5.09 -14.89
CA ASP A 98 -14.84 5.57 -15.61
C ASP A 98 -15.66 4.37 -16.11
N ALA A 99 -16.98 4.48 -16.09
CA ALA A 99 -17.90 3.46 -16.62
C ALA A 99 -17.68 3.17 -18.12
N ASN A 100 -17.19 4.14 -18.88
CA ASN A 100 -16.98 4.02 -20.33
C ASN A 100 -15.66 3.32 -20.70
N LYS A 101 -14.76 3.11 -19.73
CA LYS A 101 -13.48 2.44 -20.00
C LYS A 101 -13.64 0.92 -20.05
N PRO A 102 -12.80 0.23 -20.85
CA PRO A 102 -12.77 -1.22 -20.84
C PRO A 102 -12.39 -1.73 -19.45
N TRP A 103 -12.89 -2.91 -19.08
CA TRP A 103 -12.46 -3.58 -17.86
C TRP A 103 -10.96 -3.88 -17.92
N PRO A 104 -10.21 -3.67 -16.83
CA PRO A 104 -8.83 -4.09 -16.77
C PRO A 104 -8.72 -5.61 -16.87
N VAL A 105 -7.59 -6.09 -17.38
CA VAL A 105 -7.41 -7.52 -17.67
C VAL A 105 -6.41 -8.12 -16.69
N VAL A 106 -6.76 -9.25 -16.07
CA VAL A 106 -5.90 -10.05 -15.19
C VAL A 106 -5.84 -11.46 -15.77
N THR A 107 -4.77 -11.80 -16.49
CA THR A 107 -4.61 -13.10 -17.19
C THR A 107 -3.30 -13.78 -16.86
N ASN A 108 -3.34 -15.11 -16.69
CA ASN A 108 -2.17 -15.96 -16.44
C ASN A 108 -1.33 -15.53 -15.22
N ASN A 109 -1.96 -14.91 -14.23
CA ASN A 109 -1.26 -14.48 -13.03
C ASN A 109 -1.21 -15.59 -11.99
N VAL A 110 -0.15 -15.61 -11.18
CA VAL A 110 0.05 -16.59 -10.11
C VAL A 110 0.04 -15.87 -8.77
N MET A 111 -0.58 -16.51 -7.77
CA MET A 111 -0.76 -15.93 -6.44
C MET A 111 -0.09 -16.82 -5.40
N PHE A 112 0.86 -16.26 -4.66
CA PHE A 112 1.61 -16.95 -3.61
C PHE A 112 1.38 -16.26 -2.28
N PHE A 113 0.95 -17.01 -1.27
CA PHE A 113 0.64 -16.49 0.07
C PHE A 113 -0.23 -15.24 0.02
N THR A 114 -1.29 -15.30 -0.78
CA THR A 114 -2.13 -14.16 -1.09
C THR A 114 -3.57 -14.50 -0.73
N ASP A 115 -4.20 -13.62 0.05
CA ASP A 115 -5.60 -13.74 0.39
C ASP A 115 -6.44 -12.96 -0.62
N CYS A 116 -7.54 -13.53 -1.07
CA CYS A 116 -8.47 -12.89 -1.99
C CYS A 116 -9.78 -12.61 -1.26
N ILE A 117 -10.25 -11.37 -1.33
CA ILE A 117 -11.45 -10.89 -0.67
C ILE A 117 -12.34 -10.25 -1.72
N GLU A 118 -13.57 -10.71 -1.81
CA GLU A 118 -14.62 -10.04 -2.57
C GLU A 118 -15.23 -8.94 -1.70
N THR A 119 -15.44 -7.77 -2.28
CA THR A 119 -15.98 -6.59 -1.60
C THR A 119 -17.13 -5.98 -2.37
N ASP A 120 -18.09 -5.45 -1.62
CA ASP A 120 -19.15 -4.61 -2.16
C ASP A 120 -18.52 -3.42 -2.94
N PRO A 121 -18.93 -3.15 -4.18
CA PRO A 121 -18.42 -2.03 -4.98
C PRO A 121 -18.64 -0.66 -4.34
N THR A 122 -19.62 -0.55 -3.44
CA THR A 122 -19.89 0.67 -2.67
C THR A 122 -18.97 0.83 -1.45
N ALA A 123 -18.31 -0.26 -1.02
CA ALA A 123 -17.38 -0.24 0.10
C ALA A 123 -16.00 0.29 -0.34
N ASN A 124 -15.61 1.41 0.25
CA ASN A 124 -14.28 2.00 0.08
C ASN A 124 -13.36 1.57 1.21
N SER A 125 -12.27 0.88 0.86
CA SER A 125 -11.21 0.55 1.81
C SER A 125 -10.21 1.70 1.91
N GLU A 126 -10.10 2.29 3.09
CA GLU A 126 -9.13 3.35 3.36
C GLU A 126 -7.68 2.81 3.43
N SER A 127 -7.47 1.52 3.64
CA SER A 127 -6.13 0.92 3.72
C SER A 127 -5.64 0.35 2.40
N ALA A 128 -6.54 0.14 1.43
CA ALA A 128 -6.19 -0.49 0.16
C ALA A 128 -5.56 0.49 -0.83
N ILE A 129 -4.67 -0.05 -1.67
CA ILE A 129 -4.14 0.65 -2.85
C ILE A 129 -4.94 0.20 -4.06
N PHE A 130 -5.54 1.14 -4.75
CA PHE A 130 -6.41 0.96 -5.89
C PHE A 130 -5.60 0.97 -7.19
N PHE A 131 -5.90 0.03 -8.07
CA PHE A 131 -5.28 -0.10 -9.40
C PHE A 131 -6.29 0.14 -10.53
N PRO A 132 -6.88 1.35 -10.63
CA PRO A 132 -7.87 1.62 -11.67
C PRO A 132 -7.24 1.56 -13.06
N ASP A 133 -7.97 0.97 -14.00
CA ASP A 133 -7.57 0.81 -15.40
C ASP A 133 -6.23 0.05 -15.59
N CYS A 134 -5.76 -0.69 -14.57
CA CYS A 134 -4.48 -1.38 -14.64
C CYS A 134 -4.64 -2.85 -15.03
N SER A 135 -3.85 -3.29 -16.01
CA SER A 135 -3.89 -4.67 -16.51
C SER A 135 -2.63 -5.45 -16.12
N PHE A 136 -2.80 -6.73 -15.78
CA PHE A 136 -1.77 -7.64 -15.29
C PHE A 136 -1.74 -8.91 -16.13
N HIS A 137 -0.62 -9.16 -16.78
CA HIS A 137 -0.42 -10.32 -17.65
C HIS A 137 0.79 -11.13 -17.15
N GLY A 138 0.58 -12.39 -16.77
CA GLY A 138 1.69 -13.27 -16.37
C GLY A 138 2.39 -12.87 -15.06
N CYS A 139 1.79 -12.01 -14.25
CA CYS A 139 2.40 -11.47 -13.03
C CYS A 139 2.27 -12.42 -11.85
N HIS A 140 3.21 -12.33 -10.91
CA HIS A 140 3.22 -13.09 -9.67
C HIS A 140 2.93 -12.17 -8.48
N PHE A 141 1.95 -12.51 -7.65
CA PHE A 141 1.60 -11.77 -6.44
C PHE A 141 2.14 -12.50 -5.21
N PHE A 142 2.84 -11.80 -4.33
CA PHE A 142 3.47 -12.38 -3.13
C PHE A 142 3.10 -11.61 -1.86
N ASN A 143 2.55 -12.33 -0.86
CA ASN A 143 2.28 -11.79 0.48
C ASN A 143 1.35 -10.56 0.46
N LEU A 144 0.22 -10.68 -0.21
CA LEU A 144 -0.74 -9.59 -0.44
C LEU A 144 -2.16 -10.00 -0.04
N THR A 145 -3.00 -9.00 0.23
CA THR A 145 -4.44 -9.18 0.25
C THR A 145 -5.02 -8.51 -1.00
N LEU A 146 -5.60 -9.30 -1.89
CA LEU A 146 -6.26 -8.82 -3.10
C LEU A 146 -7.74 -8.62 -2.83
N MET A 147 -8.23 -7.42 -3.13
CA MET A 147 -9.63 -7.06 -3.07
C MET A 147 -10.18 -6.95 -4.49
N PHE A 148 -11.36 -7.52 -4.69
CA PHE A 148 -12.10 -7.46 -5.96
C PHE A 148 -13.51 -6.95 -5.70
N ASP A 149 -14.02 -6.12 -6.61
CA ASP A 149 -15.42 -5.71 -6.55
C ASP A 149 -16.32 -6.87 -6.95
N GLU A 150 -17.51 -6.97 -6.35
CA GLU A 150 -18.50 -7.95 -6.78
C GLU A 150 -18.78 -7.82 -8.28
N ARG A 151 -18.68 -8.95 -8.99
CA ARG A 151 -18.90 -9.01 -10.43
C ARG A 151 -20.39 -9.22 -10.70
N THR A 152 -21.07 -8.17 -11.18
CA THR A 152 -22.50 -8.20 -11.49
C THR A 152 -22.85 -9.02 -12.74
N ASP A 153 -21.87 -9.62 -13.41
CA ASP A 153 -22.09 -10.45 -14.61
C ASP A 153 -22.52 -11.90 -14.28
N GLY A 154 -22.62 -12.26 -12.99
CA GLY A 154 -23.17 -13.55 -12.53
C GLY A 154 -22.30 -14.76 -12.85
N VAL A 155 -21.11 -14.55 -13.42
CA VAL A 155 -20.17 -15.63 -13.79
C VAL A 155 -19.30 -16.06 -12.59
N GLY A 156 -19.32 -15.30 -11.49
CA GLY A 156 -18.50 -15.57 -10.32
C GLY A 156 -16.99 -15.47 -10.60
N TRP A 157 -16.19 -15.37 -9.54
CA TRP A 157 -14.74 -15.38 -9.66
C TRP A 157 -14.22 -16.81 -9.86
N ASN A 158 -14.47 -17.41 -11.02
CA ASN A 158 -14.10 -18.83 -11.33
C ASN A 158 -12.59 -19.13 -11.27
N TRP A 159 -11.75 -18.12 -11.10
CA TRP A 159 -10.30 -18.25 -10.96
C TRP A 159 -9.81 -17.94 -9.53
N ILE A 160 -10.68 -17.46 -8.62
CA ILE A 160 -10.41 -17.31 -7.18
C ILE A 160 -10.92 -18.55 -6.43
N THR A 161 -10.77 -19.71 -7.03
CA THR A 161 -10.89 -20.95 -6.28
C THR A 161 -9.50 -21.36 -5.84
N ARG A 162 -9.33 -21.46 -4.51
CA ARG A 162 -8.22 -22.21 -3.92
C ARG A 162 -8.10 -23.53 -4.66
N ASP A 163 -6.88 -23.92 -4.98
CA ASP A 163 -6.55 -25.23 -5.54
C ASP A 163 -7.46 -26.35 -4.96
N TYR A 164 -8.26 -26.97 -5.83
CA TYR A 164 -9.40 -27.85 -5.52
C TYR A 164 -9.01 -29.24 -4.97
N ARG A 165 -7.89 -29.38 -4.25
CA ARG A 165 -7.69 -30.59 -3.44
C ARG A 165 -8.52 -30.59 -2.15
N GLN A 166 -9.19 -29.49 -1.80
CA GLN A 166 -10.21 -29.53 -0.75
C GLN A 166 -11.52 -30.09 -1.31
N LEU A 167 -11.90 -31.28 -0.84
CA LEU A 167 -13.25 -31.80 -0.96
C LEU A 167 -14.24 -30.73 -0.53
N SER A 168 -15.21 -30.43 -1.39
CA SER A 168 -16.37 -29.62 -1.02
C SER A 168 -16.98 -30.19 0.25
N LEU A 169 -17.04 -29.39 1.31
CA LEU A 169 -17.88 -29.73 2.45
C LEU A 169 -19.31 -29.87 1.90
N PRO A 170 -20.02 -30.96 2.21
CA PRO A 170 -21.41 -31.09 1.80
C PRO A 170 -22.17 -29.87 2.31
N GLN A 171 -22.87 -29.20 1.40
CA GLN A 171 -23.77 -28.12 1.78
C GLN A 171 -24.82 -28.75 2.71
N ILE A 172 -24.82 -28.30 3.96
CA ILE A 172 -25.89 -28.62 4.89
C ILE A 172 -27.03 -27.69 4.48
N ASP A 173 -27.98 -28.21 3.70
CA ASP A 173 -29.22 -27.50 3.40
C ASP A 173 -29.98 -27.28 4.71
N HIS A 174 -30.07 -26.01 5.13
CA HIS A 174 -30.86 -25.60 6.30
C HIS A 174 -32.33 -25.33 5.94
N SER A 175 -32.87 -25.96 4.90
CA SER A 175 -34.23 -25.68 4.39
C SER A 175 -35.35 -26.48 5.07
N GLU A 176 -35.11 -27.23 6.14
CA GLU A 176 -36.14 -28.05 6.79
C GLU A 176 -36.04 -27.94 8.32
N ASP A 177 -36.51 -26.85 8.93
CA ASP A 177 -36.99 -26.88 10.34
C ASP A 177 -37.83 -25.66 10.78
N GLU A 178 -38.69 -25.12 9.91
CA GLU A 178 -39.72 -24.15 10.31
C GLU A 178 -41.10 -24.58 9.82
N THR A 179 -41.58 -25.76 10.24
CA THR A 179 -43.02 -26.09 10.16
C THR A 179 -43.44 -27.19 11.13
N GLU A 180 -43.30 -26.95 12.44
CA GLU A 180 -44.17 -27.62 13.44
C GLU A 180 -44.10 -26.87 14.79
N THR A 181 -45.02 -25.94 15.02
CA THR A 181 -45.76 -25.75 16.29
C THR A 181 -46.82 -24.66 16.15
#